data_AF-A0AAD2ZAH9-F1
#
_entry.id   AF-A0AAD2ZAH9-F1
#
_cell.length_a   1.000
_cell.length_b   1.000
_cell.length_c   1.000
_cell.angle_alpha   90.00
_cell.angle_beta   90.00
_cell.angle_gamma   90.00
#
_symmetry.space_group_name_H-M   'P 1'
#
loop_
_entity.id
_entity.type
_entity.pdbx_description
1 polymer ?
#
loop_
_entity_poly.entity_id
_entity_poly.type
_entity_poly.pdbx_seq_one_letter_code
_entity_poly.pdbx_strand_id
1 'polypeptide(L)'
;MSDKFGEGRDPYLYPGLDIMRNRLNIHQQQRLEQAAYEMTALRAATIELGPLVRGLPHLRTIHRQLYQDIFDWAGQLREVDIYQGDTPFCHFAYIEKEGNALMQDLEEEGYLVGLEKAKFVERLAHYYCEINVLHPFRVGSGLAQRIFFEQLAIHAGYQLSWQGIEKEAWNQANQSGAMGDLTALQMIFSKVVSEAGESE
;
A
#
# COMPACT_ATOMS: atom_id res chain seq x y z
N MET A 1 -0.08 -15.06 25.36
CA MET A 1 -0.97 -14.42 24.37
C MET A 1 -0.69 -12.94 24.46
N SER A 2 -0.19 -12.33 23.39
CA SER A 2 0.29 -10.95 23.42
C SER A 2 -0.90 -10.00 23.34
N ASP A 3 -1.11 -9.22 24.40
CA ASP A 3 -2.07 -8.11 24.51
C ASP A 3 -1.68 -6.93 23.59
N LYS A 4 -1.43 -7.21 22.29
CA LYS A 4 -1.19 -6.20 21.25
C LYS A 4 -2.49 -5.52 20.78
N PHE A 5 -3.64 -5.99 21.27
CA PHE A 5 -4.97 -5.45 21.00
C PHE A 5 -5.58 -5.12 22.37
N GLY A 6 -5.66 -3.85 22.76
CA GLY A 6 -6.12 -3.47 24.11
C GLY A 6 -7.47 -4.10 24.45
N GLU A 7 -7.58 -4.76 25.61
CA GLU A 7 -8.72 -5.51 26.21
C GLU A 7 -9.64 -6.38 25.30
N GLY A 8 -9.50 -6.35 23.98
CA GLY A 8 -10.40 -6.94 23.01
C GLY A 8 -9.66 -7.61 21.85
N ARG A 9 -10.24 -8.69 21.34
CA ARG A 9 -9.69 -9.45 20.21
C ARG A 9 -9.81 -8.65 18.91
N ASP A 10 -8.85 -8.81 17.99
CA ASP A 10 -8.92 -8.27 16.63
C ASP A 10 -10.29 -8.59 15.98
N PRO A 11 -11.12 -7.58 15.66
CA PRO A 11 -12.49 -7.76 15.17
C PRO A 11 -12.51 -8.34 13.75
N TYR A 12 -11.39 -8.36 13.05
CA TYR A 12 -11.28 -8.94 11.71
C TYR A 12 -11.20 -10.47 11.74
N LEU A 13 -10.98 -11.09 12.91
CA LEU A 13 -10.90 -12.55 13.08
C LEU A 13 -12.27 -13.19 13.30
N TYR A 14 -12.40 -14.47 12.93
CA TYR A 14 -13.55 -15.27 13.36
C TYR A 14 -13.55 -15.45 14.89
N PRO A 15 -14.72 -15.48 15.54
CA PRO A 15 -14.82 -15.86 16.94
C PRO A 15 -14.20 -17.26 17.16
N GLY A 16 -13.25 -17.35 18.08
CA GLY A 16 -12.57 -18.61 18.43
C GLY A 16 -11.42 -19.01 17.51
N LEU A 17 -11.16 -18.34 16.38
CA LEU A 17 -10.13 -18.73 15.41
C LEU A 17 -9.17 -17.59 15.06
N ASP A 18 -7.90 -17.91 14.88
CA ASP A 18 -6.89 -16.94 14.43
C ASP A 18 -6.85 -16.86 12.91
N ILE A 19 -8.03 -16.66 12.32
CA ILE A 19 -8.25 -16.62 10.87
C ILE A 19 -9.20 -15.48 10.57
N MET A 20 -8.85 -14.66 9.57
CA MET A 20 -9.67 -13.50 9.20
C MET A 20 -11.03 -13.93 8.63
N ARG A 21 -12.09 -13.24 9.06
CA ARG A 21 -13.42 -13.35 8.48
C ARG A 21 -13.35 -13.03 7.00
N ASN A 22 -13.89 -13.93 6.18
CA ASN A 22 -13.78 -13.86 4.73
C ASN A 22 -15.05 -14.40 4.06
N ARG A 23 -15.36 -13.86 2.87
CA ARG A 23 -16.55 -14.16 2.07
C ARG A 23 -16.57 -15.59 1.51
N LEU A 24 -15.43 -16.29 1.58
CA LEU A 24 -15.23 -17.63 1.03
C LEU A 24 -15.50 -18.74 2.06
N ASN A 25 -15.84 -18.38 3.30
CA ASN A 25 -16.04 -19.31 4.41
C ASN A 25 -14.82 -20.22 4.66
N ILE A 26 -13.61 -19.70 4.41
CA ILE A 26 -12.36 -20.42 4.62
C ILE A 26 -11.95 -20.30 6.10
N HIS A 27 -11.70 -21.45 6.73
CA HIS A 27 -11.26 -21.58 8.13
C HIS A 27 -9.87 -22.22 8.25
N GLN A 28 -9.01 -22.04 7.25
CA GLN A 28 -7.60 -22.46 7.30
C GLN A 28 -6.73 -21.34 6.73
N GLN A 29 -5.73 -20.89 7.50
CA GLN A 29 -4.91 -19.73 7.17
C GLN A 29 -4.22 -19.88 5.80
N GLN A 30 -3.50 -20.98 5.58
CA GLN A 30 -2.81 -21.25 4.31
C GLN A 30 -3.77 -21.25 3.10
N ARG A 31 -4.98 -21.79 3.27
CA ARG A 31 -5.99 -21.81 2.22
C ARG A 31 -6.52 -20.41 1.92
N LEU A 32 -6.67 -19.57 2.94
CA LEU A 32 -7.09 -18.18 2.77
C LEU A 32 -6.01 -17.36 2.07
N GLU A 33 -4.74 -17.56 2.44
CA GLU A 33 -3.60 -16.90 1.80
C GLU A 33 -3.49 -17.27 0.32
N GLN A 34 -3.60 -18.56 -0.02
CA GLN A 34 -3.57 -19.03 -1.40
C GLN A 34 -4.72 -18.45 -2.23
N ALA A 35 -5.96 -18.52 -1.71
CA ALA A 35 -7.11 -17.95 -2.38
C ALA A 35 -6.96 -16.43 -2.56
N ALA A 36 -6.47 -15.72 -1.54
CA ALA A 36 -6.24 -14.28 -1.63
C ALA A 36 -5.18 -13.94 -2.68
N TYR A 37 -4.08 -14.69 -2.75
CA TYR A 37 -3.05 -14.49 -3.76
C TYR A 37 -3.59 -14.63 -5.19
N GLU A 38 -4.30 -15.73 -5.48
CA GLU A 38 -4.86 -15.99 -6.81
C GLU A 38 -5.92 -14.95 -7.21
N MET A 39 -6.87 -14.67 -6.32
CA MET A 39 -7.99 -13.77 -6.62
C MET A 39 -7.53 -12.32 -6.75
N THR A 40 -6.60 -11.87 -5.90
CA THR A 40 -6.06 -10.50 -6.02
C THR A 40 -5.24 -10.31 -7.29
N ALA A 41 -4.51 -11.33 -7.76
CA ALA A 41 -3.81 -11.28 -9.04
C ALA A 41 -4.78 -11.15 -10.23
N LEU A 42 -5.87 -11.93 -10.23
CA LEU A 42 -6.92 -11.81 -11.25
C LEU A 42 -7.59 -10.44 -11.22
N ARG A 43 -7.84 -9.89 -10.02
CA ARG A 43 -8.41 -8.54 -9.88
C ARG A 43 -7.45 -7.45 -10.34
N ALA A 44 -6.16 -7.57 -10.01
CA ALA A 44 -5.14 -6.63 -10.46
C ALA A 44 -5.12 -6.51 -12.00
N ALA A 45 -5.31 -7.61 -12.72
CA ALA A 45 -5.41 -7.61 -14.19
C ALA A 45 -6.64 -6.88 -14.75
N THR A 46 -7.64 -6.57 -13.91
CA THR A 46 -8.85 -5.83 -14.29
C THR A 46 -8.84 -4.36 -13.87
N ILE A 47 -7.83 -3.93 -13.11
CA ILE A 47 -7.74 -2.56 -12.62
C ILE A 47 -7.30 -1.64 -13.75
N GLU A 48 -8.16 -0.69 -14.10
CA GLU A 48 -7.85 0.38 -15.06
C GLU A 48 -6.84 1.38 -14.47
N LEU A 49 -6.20 2.18 -15.34
CA LEU A 49 -5.20 3.20 -14.95
C LEU A 49 -5.74 4.22 -13.92
N GLY A 50 -7.04 4.48 -13.92
CA GLY A 50 -7.65 5.44 -13.02
C GLY A 50 -7.29 6.92 -13.33
N PRO A 51 -7.77 7.85 -12.50
CA PRO A 51 -7.67 9.29 -12.77
C PRO A 51 -6.28 9.86 -12.46
N LEU A 52 -5.87 10.94 -13.14
CA LEU A 52 -4.69 11.73 -12.74
C LEU A 52 -4.87 12.25 -11.31
N VAL A 53 -5.97 12.98 -11.10
CA VAL A 53 -6.39 13.51 -9.78
C VAL A 53 -6.81 12.36 -8.89
N ARG A 54 -6.03 12.11 -7.84
CA ARG A 54 -6.17 10.93 -6.97
C ARG A 54 -5.93 11.29 -5.52
N GLY A 55 -6.75 10.73 -4.65
CA GLY A 55 -6.63 10.87 -3.20
C GLY A 55 -6.93 9.56 -2.48
N LEU A 56 -7.15 9.64 -1.17
CA LEU A 56 -7.51 8.49 -0.34
C LEU A 56 -8.72 7.69 -0.86
N PRO A 57 -9.78 8.31 -1.44
CA PRO A 57 -10.89 7.57 -2.06
C PRO A 57 -10.47 6.68 -3.23
N HIS A 58 -9.48 7.09 -4.04
CA HIS A 58 -8.96 6.28 -5.15
C HIS A 58 -8.17 5.09 -4.62
N LEU A 59 -7.30 5.29 -3.62
CA LEU A 59 -6.59 4.21 -2.94
C LEU A 59 -7.55 3.17 -2.34
N ARG A 60 -8.62 3.63 -1.68
CA ARG A 60 -9.70 2.77 -1.17
C ARG A 60 -10.42 2.01 -2.29
N THR A 61 -10.56 2.61 -3.46
CA THR A 61 -11.16 1.98 -4.64
C THR A 61 -10.26 0.88 -5.20
N ILE A 62 -8.95 1.10 -5.30
CA ILE A 62 -7.97 0.07 -5.67
C ILE A 62 -8.07 -1.11 -4.69
N HIS A 63 -8.00 -0.85 -3.39
CA HIS A 63 -8.10 -1.90 -2.37
C HIS A 63 -9.44 -2.66 -2.46
N ARG A 64 -10.56 -1.95 -2.67
CA ARG A 64 -11.85 -2.59 -2.87
C ARG A 64 -11.83 -3.50 -4.08
N GLN A 65 -11.30 -3.07 -5.22
CA GLN A 65 -11.25 -3.89 -6.42
C GLN A 65 -10.43 -5.16 -6.22
N LEU A 66 -9.28 -5.07 -5.53
CA LEU A 66 -8.41 -6.20 -5.22
C LEU A 66 -9.09 -7.24 -4.30
N TYR A 67 -9.80 -6.79 -3.26
CA TYR A 67 -10.21 -7.66 -2.15
C TYR A 67 -11.73 -7.89 -2.04
N GLN A 68 -12.55 -7.33 -2.94
CA GLN A 68 -14.02 -7.41 -2.89
C GLN A 68 -14.59 -8.83 -2.79
N ASP A 69 -13.89 -9.83 -3.34
CA ASP A 69 -14.35 -11.22 -3.32
C ASP A 69 -13.91 -11.98 -2.05
N ILE A 70 -12.99 -11.41 -1.27
CA ILE A 70 -12.35 -12.06 -0.13
C ILE A 70 -12.87 -11.48 1.19
N PHE A 71 -12.97 -10.15 1.30
CA PHE A 71 -13.25 -9.47 2.55
C PHE A 71 -14.44 -8.51 2.44
N ASP A 72 -15.37 -8.57 3.40
CA ASP A 72 -16.51 -7.62 3.45
C ASP A 72 -16.07 -6.18 3.66
N TRP A 73 -14.91 -5.99 4.29
CA TRP A 73 -14.31 -4.69 4.60
C TRP A 73 -13.40 -4.17 3.47
N ALA A 74 -13.42 -4.77 2.28
CA ALA A 74 -12.59 -4.34 1.16
C ALA A 74 -12.81 -2.85 0.80
N GLY A 75 -11.77 -2.04 0.98
CA GLY A 75 -11.76 -0.60 0.72
C GLY A 75 -12.13 0.27 1.93
N GLN A 76 -12.34 -0.35 3.09
CA GLN A 76 -12.52 0.33 4.37
C GLN A 76 -11.16 0.48 5.06
N LEU A 77 -10.95 1.62 5.70
CA LEU A 77 -9.74 1.86 6.50
C LEU A 77 -9.73 0.92 7.71
N ARG A 78 -8.56 0.53 8.19
CA ARG A 78 -8.47 -0.35 9.36
C ARG A 78 -8.97 0.35 10.63
N GLU A 79 -9.48 -0.46 11.54
CA GLU A 79 -10.06 -0.02 12.82
C GLU A 79 -9.25 -0.52 14.03
N VAL A 80 -8.05 -1.02 13.78
CA VAL A 80 -7.11 -1.49 14.82
C VAL A 80 -5.70 -1.05 14.50
N ASP A 81 -4.89 -0.91 15.54
CA ASP A 81 -3.45 -0.70 15.38
C ASP A 81 -2.76 -2.00 14.94
N ILE A 82 -1.73 -1.83 14.13
CA ILE A 82 -0.93 -2.92 13.58
C ILE A 82 0.54 -2.55 13.65
N TYR A 83 1.39 -3.57 13.72
CA TYR A 83 2.82 -3.45 13.93
C TYR A 83 3.57 -4.26 12.90
N GLN A 84 4.72 -3.73 12.46
CA GLN A 84 5.74 -4.52 11.77
C GLN A 84 6.86 -4.81 12.78
N GLY A 85 6.89 -6.04 13.32
CA GLY A 85 7.73 -6.36 14.47
C GLY A 85 7.27 -5.57 15.70
N ASP A 86 8.12 -4.65 16.16
CA ASP A 86 7.86 -3.76 17.30
C ASP A 86 7.53 -2.32 16.88
N THR A 87 7.62 -2.01 15.59
CA THR A 87 7.32 -0.67 15.07
C THR A 87 5.83 -0.55 14.75
N PRO A 88 5.09 0.38 15.39
CA PRO A 88 3.70 0.65 15.03
C PRO A 88 3.61 1.39 13.69
N PHE A 89 2.56 1.09 12.94
CA PHE A 89 2.08 2.00 11.89
C PHE A 89 1.27 3.15 12.50
N CYS A 90 0.75 4.06 11.67
CA CYS A 90 -0.13 5.15 12.11
C CYS A 90 -1.23 4.66 13.07
N HIS A 91 -1.62 5.45 14.08
CA HIS A 91 -2.75 5.06 14.92
C HIS A 91 -4.04 5.02 14.08
N PHE A 92 -4.86 3.98 14.21
CA PHE A 92 -5.98 3.75 13.27
C PHE A 92 -6.97 4.93 13.20
N ALA A 93 -7.22 5.60 14.33
CA ALA A 93 -8.12 6.76 14.39
C ALA A 93 -7.60 7.99 13.64
N TYR A 94 -6.31 8.02 13.28
CA TYR A 94 -5.68 9.14 12.58
C TYR A 94 -5.52 8.90 11.08
N ILE A 95 -5.80 7.69 10.57
CA ILE A 95 -5.55 7.33 9.17
C ILE A 95 -6.27 8.27 8.20
N GLU A 96 -7.53 8.60 8.46
CA GLU A 96 -8.28 9.47 7.54
C GLU A 96 -7.71 10.89 7.53
N LYS A 97 -7.37 11.43 8.70
CA LYS A 97 -6.77 12.76 8.83
C LYS A 97 -5.40 12.82 8.14
N GLU A 98 -4.47 11.97 8.55
CA GLU A 98 -3.08 11.97 8.04
C GLU A 98 -3.04 11.55 6.57
N GLY A 99 -3.90 10.62 6.16
CA GLY A 99 -4.04 10.21 4.77
C GLY A 99 -4.57 11.31 3.87
N ASN A 100 -5.54 12.11 4.31
CA ASN A 100 -6.04 13.25 3.54
C ASN A 100 -5.00 14.37 3.46
N ALA A 101 -4.25 14.64 4.55
CA ALA A 101 -3.15 15.62 4.53
C ALA A 101 -2.07 15.22 3.51
N LEU A 102 -1.60 13.96 3.54
CA LEU A 102 -0.62 13.46 2.58
C LEU A 102 -1.08 13.57 1.12
N MET A 103 -2.37 13.31 0.87
CA MET A 103 -2.94 13.41 -0.49
C MET A 103 -3.11 14.87 -0.94
N GLN A 104 -3.36 15.79 -0.01
CA GLN A 104 -3.39 17.22 -0.27
C GLN A 104 -2.00 17.72 -0.67
N ASP A 105 -0.95 17.34 0.06
CA ASP A 105 0.43 17.69 -0.29
C ASP A 105 0.80 17.17 -1.69
N LEU A 106 0.38 15.94 -2.02
CA LEU A 106 0.61 15.36 -3.34
C LEU A 106 -0.12 16.12 -4.47
N GLU A 107 -1.34 16.60 -4.19
CA GLU A 107 -2.12 17.43 -5.12
C GLU A 107 -1.47 18.79 -5.34
N GLU A 108 -0.94 19.42 -4.29
CA GLU A 108 -0.22 20.69 -4.36
C GLU A 108 1.09 20.59 -5.18
N GLU A 109 1.71 19.41 -5.18
CA GLU A 109 2.84 19.08 -6.05
C GLU A 109 2.42 18.62 -7.46
N GLY A 110 1.14 18.78 -7.82
CA GLY A 110 0.63 18.45 -9.16
C GLY A 110 0.75 16.97 -9.50
N TYR A 111 0.65 16.08 -8.51
CA TYR A 111 0.80 14.63 -8.67
C TYR A 111 2.13 14.20 -9.31
N LEU A 112 3.19 14.98 -9.07
CA LEU A 112 4.55 14.75 -9.55
C LEU A 112 4.71 14.86 -11.09
N VAL A 113 3.73 15.43 -11.79
CA VAL A 113 3.76 15.60 -13.24
C VAL A 113 4.79 16.67 -13.64
N GLY A 114 5.55 16.40 -14.70
CA GLY A 114 6.51 17.35 -15.27
C GLY A 114 7.84 17.47 -14.52
N LEU A 115 8.09 16.59 -13.55
CA LEU A 115 9.38 16.49 -12.87
C LEU A 115 10.38 15.71 -13.72
N GLU A 116 11.66 16.13 -13.70
CA GLU A 116 12.74 15.30 -14.21
C GLU A 116 12.94 14.06 -13.34
N LYS A 117 13.51 12.99 -13.91
CA LYS A 117 13.61 11.67 -13.27
C LYS A 117 14.18 11.71 -11.85
N ALA A 118 15.25 12.48 -11.63
CA ALA A 118 15.88 12.59 -10.32
C ALA A 118 14.92 13.17 -9.27
N LYS A 119 14.18 14.23 -9.61
CA LYS A 119 13.18 14.85 -8.74
C LYS A 119 11.94 13.99 -8.58
N PHE A 120 11.50 13.33 -9.64
CA PHE A 120 10.41 12.36 -9.57
C PHE A 120 10.73 11.22 -8.58
N VAL A 121 11.93 10.63 -8.67
CA VAL A 121 12.41 9.58 -7.73
C VAL A 121 12.46 10.09 -6.29
N GLU A 122 12.99 11.29 -6.08
CA GLU A 122 13.08 11.91 -4.75
C GLU A 122 11.70 12.04 -4.09
N ARG A 123 10.73 12.63 -4.81
CA ARG A 123 9.38 12.85 -4.30
C ARG A 123 8.59 11.55 -4.20
N LEU A 124 8.71 10.65 -5.17
CA LEU A 124 8.09 9.33 -5.14
C LEU A 124 8.52 8.55 -3.89
N ALA A 125 9.82 8.53 -3.58
CA ALA A 125 10.33 7.85 -2.39
C ALA A 125 9.73 8.43 -1.09
N HIS A 126 9.60 9.75 -1.01
CA HIS A 126 8.96 10.43 0.11
C HIS A 126 7.49 10.01 0.25
N TYR A 127 6.66 10.20 -0.77
CA TYR A 127 5.24 9.85 -0.69
C TYR A 127 5.01 8.35 -0.47
N TYR A 128 5.86 7.49 -1.04
CA TYR A 128 5.79 6.06 -0.79
C TYR A 128 6.09 5.72 0.67
N CYS A 129 7.13 6.34 1.24
CA CYS A 129 7.46 6.15 2.65
C CYS A 129 6.31 6.59 3.57
N GLU A 130 5.78 7.80 3.37
CA GLU A 130 4.70 8.35 4.18
C GLU A 130 3.44 7.48 4.13
N ILE A 131 3.03 7.04 2.94
CA ILE A 131 1.85 6.17 2.81
C ILE A 131 2.09 4.77 3.39
N ASN A 132 3.33 4.27 3.34
CA ASN A 132 3.69 2.98 3.92
C ASN A 132 3.59 3.02 5.45
N VAL A 133 3.99 4.14 6.08
CA VAL A 133 3.81 4.37 7.53
C VAL A 133 2.33 4.56 7.89
N LEU A 134 1.55 5.22 7.03
CA LEU A 134 0.08 5.34 7.20
C LEU A 134 -0.60 3.97 7.29
N HIS A 135 -0.21 3.05 6.40
CA HIS A 135 -0.68 1.67 6.33
C HIS A 135 -2.21 1.53 6.48
N PRO A 136 -2.99 2.09 5.54
CA PRO A 136 -4.40 2.41 5.77
C PRO A 136 -5.35 1.21 5.89
N PHE A 137 -4.94 0.01 5.45
CA PHE A 137 -5.80 -1.18 5.42
C PHE A 137 -5.28 -2.30 6.32
N ARG A 138 -6.18 -3.19 6.74
CA ARG A 138 -5.86 -4.31 7.65
C ARG A 138 -5.02 -5.39 6.97
N VAL A 139 -5.25 -5.65 5.68
CA VAL A 139 -4.42 -6.48 4.79
C VAL A 139 -4.29 -5.74 3.47
N GLY A 140 -3.21 -5.96 2.73
CA GLY A 140 -3.17 -5.52 1.34
C GLY A 140 -2.78 -4.06 1.11
N SER A 141 -2.35 -3.32 2.15
CA SER A 141 -1.85 -1.96 2.00
C SER A 141 -0.74 -1.86 0.97
N GLY A 142 0.29 -2.71 1.06
CA GLY A 142 1.41 -2.68 0.11
C GLY A 142 0.99 -2.93 -1.35
N LEU A 143 0.00 -3.80 -1.59
CA LEU A 143 -0.47 -4.07 -2.95
C LEU A 143 -1.27 -2.88 -3.52
N ALA A 144 -2.17 -2.31 -2.72
CA ALA A 144 -2.93 -1.13 -3.12
C ALA A 144 -2.03 0.10 -3.35
N GLN A 145 -1.02 0.29 -2.50
CA GLN A 145 -0.03 1.37 -2.61
C GLN A 145 0.82 1.23 -3.87
N ARG A 146 1.32 0.03 -4.19
CA ARG A 146 2.07 -0.21 -5.43
C ARG A 146 1.28 0.18 -6.67
N ILE A 147 0.04 -0.31 -6.79
CA ILE A 147 -0.84 0.01 -7.93
C ILE A 147 -1.13 1.52 -7.98
N PHE A 148 -1.37 2.15 -6.83
CA PHE A 148 -1.59 3.60 -6.75
C PHE A 148 -0.41 4.39 -7.33
N PHE A 149 0.82 4.01 -7.01
CA PHE A 149 2.02 4.68 -7.50
C PHE A 149 2.45 4.27 -8.91
N GLU A 150 2.18 3.04 -9.33
CA GLU A 150 2.36 2.62 -10.73
C GLU A 150 1.51 3.49 -11.66
N GLN A 151 0.23 3.64 -11.31
CA GLN A 151 -0.68 4.50 -12.05
C GLN A 151 -0.27 5.98 -11.99
N LEU A 152 0.20 6.48 -10.83
CA LEU A 152 0.69 7.85 -10.69
C LEU A 152 1.90 8.08 -11.60
N ALA A 153 2.86 7.16 -11.61
CA ALA A 153 4.05 7.24 -12.44
C ALA A 153 3.68 7.32 -13.92
N ILE A 154 2.74 6.48 -14.38
CA ILE A 154 2.27 6.49 -15.78
C ILE A 154 1.72 7.87 -16.16
N HIS A 155 0.90 8.48 -15.30
CA HIS A 155 0.39 9.84 -15.54
C HIS A 155 1.49 10.90 -15.53
N ALA A 156 2.59 10.67 -14.79
CA ALA A 156 3.76 11.56 -14.74
C ALA A 156 4.79 11.30 -15.88
N GLY A 157 4.52 10.35 -16.78
CA GLY A 157 5.44 10.01 -17.88
C GLY A 157 6.50 8.96 -17.53
N TYR A 158 6.37 8.29 -16.40
CA TYR A 158 7.27 7.23 -15.93
C TYR A 158 6.56 5.87 -15.84
N GLN A 159 7.34 4.80 -15.71
CA GLN A 159 6.83 3.46 -15.40
C GLN A 159 7.64 2.86 -14.25
N LEU A 160 6.99 2.03 -13.43
CA LEU A 160 7.59 1.37 -12.27
C LEU A 160 7.74 -0.13 -12.54
N SER A 161 8.94 -0.67 -12.39
CA SER A 161 9.21 -2.11 -12.42
C SER A 161 9.78 -2.58 -11.09
N TRP A 162 9.04 -3.46 -10.40
CA TRP A 162 9.47 -4.05 -9.13
C TRP A 162 10.34 -5.29 -9.31
N GLN A 163 10.68 -5.65 -10.55
CA GLN A 163 11.46 -6.84 -10.87
C GLN A 163 12.87 -6.73 -10.27
N GLY A 164 13.33 -7.79 -9.61
CA GLY A 164 14.67 -7.83 -9.02
C GLY A 164 14.85 -7.01 -7.74
N ILE A 165 13.77 -6.47 -7.16
CA ILE A 165 13.81 -5.84 -5.85
C ILE A 165 13.67 -6.90 -4.76
N GLU A 166 14.76 -7.14 -4.03
CA GLU A 166 14.78 -8.07 -2.90
C GLU A 166 13.88 -7.59 -1.75
N LYS A 167 13.10 -8.52 -1.19
CA LYS A 167 12.12 -8.24 -0.15
C LYS A 167 12.76 -7.66 1.12
N GLU A 168 13.91 -8.20 1.51
CA GLU A 168 14.64 -7.78 2.70
C GLU A 168 15.17 -6.36 2.55
N ALA A 169 15.76 -6.04 1.39
CA ALA A 169 16.25 -4.70 1.08
C ALA A 169 15.10 -3.67 1.03
N TRP A 170 13.97 -4.05 0.44
CA TRP A 170 12.76 -3.24 0.41
C TRP A 170 12.23 -2.93 1.82
N ASN A 171 12.15 -3.93 2.69
CA ASN A 171 11.69 -3.75 4.06
C ASN A 171 12.63 -2.85 4.86
N GLN A 172 13.95 -3.06 4.74
CA GLN A 172 14.94 -2.21 5.41
C GLN A 172 14.86 -0.76 4.93
N ALA A 173 14.74 -0.53 3.62
CA ALA A 173 14.63 0.81 3.06
C ALA A 173 13.39 1.57 3.57
N ASN A 174 12.24 0.89 3.67
CA ASN A 174 11.03 1.48 4.23
C ASN A 174 11.15 1.75 5.73
N GLN A 175 11.84 0.89 6.48
CA GLN A 175 12.10 1.09 7.91
C GLN A 175 13.02 2.29 8.16
N SER A 176 14.13 2.40 7.41
CA SER A 176 15.03 3.56 7.45
C SER A 176 14.30 4.85 7.06
N GLY A 177 13.47 4.79 6.01
CA GLY A 177 12.64 5.92 5.57
C GLY A 177 11.70 6.40 6.67
N ALA A 178 11.01 5.49 7.36
CA ALA A 178 10.14 5.81 8.48
C ALA A 178 10.88 6.44 9.68
N MET A 179 12.20 6.21 9.78
CA MET A 179 13.09 6.85 10.77
C MET A 179 13.74 8.14 10.26
N GLY A 180 13.38 8.60 9.05
CA GLY A 180 13.83 9.86 8.44
C GLY A 180 14.96 9.73 7.42
N ASP A 181 15.44 8.52 7.11
CA ASP A 181 16.49 8.29 6.10
C ASP A 181 15.93 7.61 4.84
N LEU A 182 15.64 8.42 3.82
CA LEU A 182 15.12 7.96 2.53
C LEU A 182 16.20 7.47 1.57
N THR A 183 17.49 7.50 1.93
CA THR A 183 18.61 7.22 0.99
C THR A 183 18.48 5.86 0.32
N ALA A 184 18.22 4.81 1.11
CA ALA A 184 18.05 3.45 0.59
C ALA A 184 16.80 3.32 -0.30
N LEU A 185 15.71 4.00 0.07
CA LEU A 185 14.46 3.95 -0.68
C LEU A 185 14.57 4.69 -2.03
N GLN A 186 15.24 5.84 -2.05
CA GLN A 186 15.58 6.57 -3.28
C GLN A 186 16.50 5.75 -4.19
N MET A 187 17.47 5.02 -3.63
CA MET A 187 18.32 4.13 -4.42
C MET A 187 17.52 3.00 -5.08
N ILE A 188 16.53 2.44 -4.38
CA ILE A 188 15.62 1.46 -4.97
C ILE A 188 14.80 2.11 -6.09
N PHE A 189 14.15 3.24 -5.82
CA PHE A 189 13.33 3.92 -6.83
C PHE A 189 14.11 4.38 -8.06
N SER A 190 15.40 4.71 -7.91
CA SER A 190 16.28 5.02 -9.05
C SER A 190 16.42 3.85 -10.04
N LYS A 191 16.25 2.60 -9.57
CA LYS A 191 16.27 1.38 -10.40
C LYS A 191 14.87 1.00 -10.90
N VAL A 192 13.85 1.27 -10.09
CA VAL A 192 12.44 0.94 -10.39
C VAL A 192 11.85 1.86 -11.47
N VAL A 193 12.26 3.13 -11.49
CA VAL A 193 11.72 4.16 -12.39
C VAL A 193 12.45 4.17 -13.74
N SER A 194 11.70 4.08 -14.84
CA SER A 194 12.16 4.39 -16.21
C SER A 194 11.14 5.28 -16.94
N GLU A 195 11.53 5.89 -18.06
CA GLU A 195 10.60 6.70 -18.88
C GLU A 195 9.49 5.81 -19.46
N ALA A 196 8.27 6.34 -19.53
CA ALA A 196 7.13 5.61 -20.11
C ALA A 196 7.34 5.44 -21.61
N GLY A 197 7.44 4.19 -22.08
CA GLY A 197 7.67 3.86 -23.50
C GLY A 197 9.10 3.44 -23.84
N GLU A 198 10.04 3.47 -22.90
CA GLU A 198 11.24 2.62 -23.00
C GLU A 198 10.82 1.17 -22.74
N SER A 199 10.41 0.50 -23.83
CA SER A 199 10.44 -0.96 -23.91
C SER A 199 11.84 -1.33 -24.36
N GLU A 200 12.60 -2.05 -23.54
CA GLU A 200 13.59 -2.99 -24.10
C GLU A 200 12.86 -4.15 -24.81
#